data_AF-A0A941N0R0-F1
#
_entry.id   AF-A0A941N0R0-F1
#
_cell.length_a   1.000
_cell.length_b   1.000
_cell.length_c   1.000
_cell.angle_alpha   90.00
_cell.angle_beta   90.00
_cell.angle_gamma   90.00
#
_symmetry.space_group_name_H-M   'P 1'
#
loop_
_entity.id
_entity.type
_entity.pdbx_description
1 polymer ?
#
loop_
_entity_poly.entity_id
_entity_poly.type
_entity_poly.pdbx_seq_one_letter_code
_entity_poly.pdbx_strand_id
1 'polypeptide(L)'
;ALYKGIVDWQAAKPDPLLGAKVIDAKKQIIYSYSWMTELLPYVGYENLYSKLDMSQTWTASYNLPYAATVVPAFLNPADPRATWDGLGPALAATHFAGMSGVEDGRNVIAAMLPRTDPRAGIFGYDRVARLNEVTDGAAQTIMVIGTGEVVAPWVSGGGATIRGARAPFFDTFSGFGSRGLRKPGTYVLFADGSAREVSANIDPELFKALCTMHGAEQTDLTKLGGQGDN
;
A
#
# COMPACT_ATOMS: atom_id res chain seq x y z
N ALA A 1 -0.54 11.92 11.98
CA ALA A 1 0.86 11.45 11.98
C ALA A 1 1.36 11.25 10.55
N LEU A 2 0.86 10.25 9.80
CA LEU A 2 1.38 9.92 8.47
C LEU A 2 1.32 11.07 7.44
N TYR A 3 0.20 11.80 7.36
CA TYR A 3 0.07 12.95 6.44
C TYR A 3 1.17 13.99 6.64
N LYS A 4 1.47 14.36 7.90
CA LYS A 4 2.58 15.25 8.21
C LYS A 4 3.92 14.65 7.76
N GLY A 5 4.16 13.36 8.02
CA GLY A 5 5.37 12.68 7.54
C GLY A 5 5.53 12.70 6.02
N ILE A 6 4.44 12.56 5.25
CA ILE A 6 4.45 12.65 3.78
C ILE A 6 4.72 14.10 3.31
N VAL A 7 4.13 15.09 3.96
CA VAL A 7 4.37 16.52 3.66
C VAL A 7 5.81 16.93 4.02
N ASP A 8 6.29 16.53 5.19
CA ASP A 8 7.67 16.77 5.64
C ASP A 8 8.67 16.06 4.68
N TRP A 9 8.36 14.84 4.23
CA TRP A 9 9.14 14.12 3.22
C TRP A 9 9.13 14.84 1.85
N GLN A 10 7.98 15.33 1.38
CA GLN A 10 7.86 16.10 0.12
C GLN A 10 8.67 17.41 0.15
N ALA A 11 8.84 18.01 1.33
CA ALA A 11 9.69 19.18 1.53
C ALA A 11 11.19 18.84 1.63
N ALA A 12 11.54 17.63 2.09
CA ALA A 12 12.91 17.23 2.40
C ALA A 12 13.63 16.45 1.28
N LYS A 13 12.92 15.69 0.43
CA LYS A 13 13.51 14.98 -0.73
C LYS A 13 13.14 15.66 -2.06
N PRO A 14 14.12 15.90 -2.97
CA PRO A 14 13.81 16.37 -4.32
C PRO A 14 13.18 15.28 -5.21
N ASP A 15 13.55 14.02 -4.96
CA ASP A 15 13.09 12.85 -5.71
C ASP A 15 11.72 12.33 -5.24
N PRO A 16 10.87 11.79 -6.12
CA PRO A 16 9.61 11.16 -5.72
C PRO A 16 9.82 9.88 -4.89
N LEU A 17 8.88 9.54 -4.01
CA LEU A 17 8.83 8.20 -3.38
C LEU A 17 8.74 7.16 -4.49
N LEU A 18 9.55 6.10 -4.39
CA LEU A 18 9.47 4.96 -5.28
C LEU A 18 8.58 3.90 -4.66
N GLY A 19 7.70 3.28 -5.45
CA GLY A 19 6.92 2.14 -4.97
C GLY A 19 7.79 0.90 -4.68
N ALA A 20 8.78 0.69 -5.54
CA ALA A 20 9.82 -0.32 -5.47
C ALA A 20 11.12 0.22 -6.08
N LYS A 21 12.23 0.25 -5.33
CA LYS A 21 13.45 1.00 -5.74
C LYS A 21 14.22 0.45 -6.97
N VAL A 22 14.33 -0.88 -7.10
CA VAL A 22 15.29 -1.65 -7.95
C VAL A 22 16.76 -1.46 -7.52
N ILE A 23 17.57 -2.54 -7.55
CA ILE A 23 19.02 -2.50 -7.18
C ILE A 23 19.96 -3.09 -8.25
N ASP A 24 19.53 -4.01 -9.12
CA ASP A 24 20.41 -4.64 -10.13
C ASP A 24 19.96 -4.35 -11.57
N ALA A 25 20.88 -3.81 -12.37
CA ALA A 25 20.70 -3.55 -13.80
C ALA A 25 20.69 -4.82 -14.67
N LYS A 26 21.15 -5.98 -14.16
CA LYS A 26 21.20 -7.26 -14.89
C LYS A 26 19.87 -8.00 -15.01
N LYS A 27 18.76 -7.37 -14.61
CA LYS A 27 17.38 -7.89 -14.76
C LYS A 27 17.08 -9.23 -14.07
N GLN A 28 17.86 -9.63 -13.06
CA GLN A 28 17.31 -10.60 -12.10
C GLN A 28 16.17 -9.92 -11.34
N ILE A 29 15.02 -10.59 -11.22
CA ILE A 29 13.81 -10.02 -10.60
C ILE A 29 14.01 -9.96 -9.08
N ILE A 30 14.75 -8.95 -8.65
CA ILE A 30 14.84 -8.52 -7.25
C ILE A 30 13.76 -7.47 -7.06
N TYR A 31 12.57 -7.90 -6.61
CA TYR A 31 11.60 -6.98 -6.01
C TYR A 31 12.29 -6.31 -4.82
N SER A 32 12.58 -5.02 -4.99
CA SER A 32 13.54 -4.28 -4.17
C SER A 32 12.92 -3.82 -2.85
N TYR A 33 13.37 -2.70 -2.29
CA TYR A 33 12.77 -2.05 -1.14
C TYR A 33 11.38 -1.50 -1.48
N SER A 34 10.41 -1.76 -0.60
CA SER A 34 9.10 -1.11 -0.57
C SER A 34 9.21 0.38 -0.26
N TRP A 35 8.24 1.18 -0.74
CA TRP A 35 7.92 2.53 -0.26
C TRP A 35 7.90 2.65 1.27
N MET A 36 7.47 1.61 1.99
CA MET A 36 7.49 1.56 3.46
C MET A 36 8.90 1.76 4.03
N THR A 37 9.93 1.30 3.32
CA THR A 37 11.33 1.51 3.71
C THR A 37 11.70 2.99 3.70
N GLU A 38 11.25 3.75 2.72
CA GLU A 38 11.51 5.20 2.64
C GLU A 38 10.76 5.99 3.72
N LEU A 39 9.66 5.46 4.24
CA LEU A 39 8.90 6.08 5.33
C LEU A 39 9.51 5.88 6.72
N LEU A 40 10.43 4.92 6.91
CA LEU A 40 10.98 4.58 8.23
C LEU A 40 11.41 5.80 9.07
N PRO A 41 12.18 6.79 8.56
CA PRO A 41 12.54 7.97 9.35
C PRO A 41 11.33 8.78 9.86
N TYR A 42 10.30 8.91 9.02
CA TYR A 42 9.09 9.71 9.27
C TYR A 42 8.09 9.03 10.22
N VAL A 43 8.25 7.72 10.45
CA VAL A 43 7.47 6.95 11.44
C VAL A 43 8.28 6.57 12.69
N GLY A 44 9.47 7.16 12.89
CA GLY A 44 10.28 7.01 14.11
C GLY A 44 11.36 5.91 14.07
N TYR A 45 11.67 5.38 12.89
CA TYR A 45 12.58 4.25 12.67
C TYR A 45 13.84 4.68 11.88
N GLU A 46 14.31 5.92 12.08
CA GLU A 46 15.52 6.46 11.42
C GLU A 46 16.77 5.57 11.64
N ASN A 47 16.97 5.07 12.86
CA ASN A 47 18.06 4.14 13.20
C ASN A 47 17.95 2.75 12.54
N LEU A 48 16.75 2.36 12.07
CA LEU A 48 16.58 1.16 11.23
C LEU A 48 16.93 1.49 9.78
N TYR A 49 16.44 2.63 9.28
CA TYR A 49 16.74 3.13 7.94
C TYR A 49 18.25 3.28 7.70
N SER A 50 18.97 3.90 8.65
CA SER A 50 20.41 4.15 8.55
C SER A 50 21.29 2.90 8.62
N LYS A 51 20.72 1.73 8.97
CA LYS A 51 21.42 0.44 9.04
C LYS A 51 21.23 -0.41 7.78
N LEU A 52 20.26 -0.09 6.94
CA LEU A 52 20.05 -0.78 5.67
C LEU A 52 21.10 -0.32 4.66
N ASP A 53 21.89 -1.26 4.13
CA ASP A 53 22.71 -1.00 2.96
C ASP A 53 21.80 -0.97 1.72
N MET A 54 21.43 0.27 1.38
CA MET A 54 20.60 0.62 0.23
C MET A 54 21.29 0.42 -1.12
N SER A 55 22.57 0.01 -1.17
CA SER A 55 23.27 -0.44 -2.38
C SER A 55 23.12 -1.94 -2.64
N GLN A 56 22.63 -2.70 -1.65
CA GLN A 56 22.36 -4.14 -1.75
C GLN A 56 20.85 -4.43 -1.71
N THR A 57 20.47 -5.63 -2.12
CA THR A 57 19.11 -6.14 -1.94
C THR A 57 18.78 -6.34 -0.45
N TRP A 58 17.51 -6.25 -0.06
CA TRP A 58 17.07 -6.59 1.30
C TRP A 58 17.27 -8.07 1.64
N THR A 59 17.33 -8.94 0.63
CA THR A 59 17.66 -10.38 0.79
C THR A 59 19.14 -10.65 1.07
N ALA A 60 20.02 -9.65 0.99
CA ALA A 60 21.44 -9.82 1.25
C ALA A 60 21.68 -10.13 2.73
N SER A 61 22.67 -10.98 3.03
CA SER A 61 22.94 -11.45 4.40
C SER A 61 23.18 -10.32 5.41
N TYR A 62 23.67 -9.15 4.96
CA TYR A 62 23.82 -7.95 5.78
C TYR A 62 22.48 -7.28 6.12
N ASN A 63 21.57 -7.17 5.15
CA ASN A 63 20.27 -6.49 5.32
C ASN A 63 19.21 -7.36 5.98
N LEU A 64 19.34 -8.68 5.88
CA LEU A 64 18.31 -9.63 6.30
C LEU A 64 17.88 -9.51 7.79
N PRO A 65 18.78 -9.28 8.77
CA PRO A 65 18.38 -9.05 10.16
C PRO A 65 17.54 -7.77 10.36
N TYR A 66 17.79 -6.74 9.55
CA TYR A 66 17.03 -5.49 9.60
C TYR A 66 15.66 -5.64 8.95
N ALA A 67 15.56 -6.41 7.86
CA ALA A 67 14.29 -6.81 7.24
C ALA A 67 13.38 -7.65 8.17
N ALA A 68 13.95 -8.33 9.16
CA ALA A 68 13.21 -9.04 10.21
C ALA A 68 12.75 -8.13 11.37
N THR A 69 13.09 -6.83 11.37
CA THR A 69 12.67 -5.91 12.44
C THR A 69 11.19 -5.57 12.30
N VAL A 70 10.41 -5.87 13.35
CA VAL A 70 8.98 -5.56 13.41
C VAL A 70 8.78 -4.04 13.54
N VAL A 71 7.97 -3.48 12.65
CA VAL A 71 7.60 -2.05 12.65
C VAL A 71 6.09 -1.95 12.95
N PRO A 72 5.69 -1.76 14.22
CA PRO A 72 4.28 -1.57 14.61
C PRO A 72 3.47 -0.58 13.76
N ALA A 73 4.10 0.47 13.21
CA ALA A 73 3.42 1.42 12.33
C ALA A 73 2.91 0.81 11.01
N PHE A 74 3.39 -0.38 10.62
CA PHE A 74 2.96 -1.13 9.43
C PHE A 74 2.02 -2.31 9.77
N LEU A 75 1.59 -2.45 11.03
CA LEU A 75 0.72 -3.53 11.49
C LEU A 75 -0.67 -3.03 11.89
N ASN A 76 -1.69 -3.83 11.64
CA ASN A 76 -3.00 -3.70 12.27
C ASN A 76 -2.90 -4.18 13.73
N PRO A 77 -3.16 -3.35 14.75
CA PRO A 77 -3.08 -3.78 16.16
C PRO A 77 -4.06 -4.89 16.55
N ALA A 78 -5.12 -5.10 15.75
CA ALA A 78 -6.10 -6.18 15.96
C ALA A 78 -5.73 -7.50 15.26
N ASP A 79 -4.56 -7.59 14.61
CA ASP A 79 -4.06 -8.81 13.97
C ASP A 79 -2.76 -9.27 14.66
N PRO A 80 -2.70 -10.49 15.24
CA PRO A 80 -1.53 -10.95 15.99
C PRO A 80 -0.31 -11.29 15.11
N ARG A 81 -0.41 -11.22 13.77
CA ARG A 81 0.67 -11.60 12.84
C ARG A 81 1.74 -10.52 12.67
N ALA A 82 2.75 -10.50 13.54
CA ALA A 82 3.89 -9.59 13.39
C ALA A 82 4.92 -10.01 12.32
N THR A 83 4.90 -11.28 11.90
CA THR A 83 5.89 -11.89 11.00
C THR A 83 5.23 -12.58 9.82
N TRP A 84 5.92 -12.57 8.68
CA TRP A 84 5.54 -13.32 7.47
C TRP A 84 5.97 -14.78 7.60
N ASP A 85 5.05 -15.70 7.29
CA ASP A 85 5.15 -17.15 7.45
C ASP A 85 5.33 -17.92 6.11
N GLY A 86 5.68 -17.19 5.05
CA GLY A 86 5.92 -17.76 3.72
C GLY A 86 7.26 -18.50 3.58
N LEU A 87 7.52 -18.98 2.36
CA LEU A 87 8.75 -19.70 2.03
C LEU A 87 9.96 -18.75 2.04
N GLY A 88 10.74 -18.79 3.12
CA GLY A 88 11.94 -17.99 3.27
C GLY A 88 12.42 -17.87 4.73
N PRO A 89 13.36 -16.94 5.00
CA PRO A 89 13.65 -16.51 6.36
C PRO A 89 12.44 -15.81 6.98
N ALA A 90 12.32 -15.86 8.31
CA ALA A 90 11.31 -15.09 9.03
C ALA A 90 11.56 -13.59 8.85
N LEU A 91 10.58 -12.90 8.27
CA LEU A 91 10.61 -11.45 8.02
C LEU A 91 9.49 -10.76 8.78
N ALA A 92 9.65 -9.49 9.09
CA ALA A 92 8.56 -8.71 9.68
C ALA A 92 7.50 -8.40 8.64
N ALA A 93 6.24 -8.61 9.00
CA ALA A 93 5.11 -8.43 8.11
C ALA A 93 4.68 -6.95 8.00
N THR A 94 3.84 -6.67 7.01
CA THR A 94 2.85 -5.60 7.06
C THR A 94 1.45 -6.18 6.82
N HIS A 95 0.44 -5.53 7.39
CA HIS A 95 -0.97 -5.79 7.16
C HIS A 95 -1.59 -4.89 6.08
N PHE A 96 -0.79 -4.04 5.44
CA PHE A 96 -1.24 -2.96 4.58
C PHE A 96 -0.49 -2.95 3.23
N ALA A 97 -1.14 -2.46 2.19
CA ALA A 97 -0.54 -2.19 0.89
C ALA A 97 -0.92 -0.81 0.37
N GLY A 98 -0.03 -0.22 -0.42
CA GLY A 98 -0.34 0.96 -1.22
C GLY A 98 -1.30 0.61 -2.36
N MET A 99 -2.34 1.42 -2.55
CA MET A 99 -3.32 1.21 -3.62
C MET A 99 -2.77 1.66 -4.96
N SER A 100 -2.70 0.74 -5.94
CA SER A 100 -2.17 1.05 -7.27
C SER A 100 -3.22 1.35 -8.34
N GLY A 101 -4.51 1.20 -8.02
CA GLY A 101 -5.60 1.44 -8.96
C GLY A 101 -6.42 0.20 -9.26
N VAL A 102 -7.14 0.18 -10.38
CA VAL A 102 -8.10 -0.86 -10.74
C VAL A 102 -7.52 -1.82 -11.79
N GLU A 103 -7.73 -3.11 -11.58
CA GLU A 103 -7.34 -4.19 -12.48
C GLU A 103 -8.59 -4.90 -13.04
N ASP A 104 -9.16 -4.30 -14.08
CA ASP A 104 -10.36 -4.73 -14.79
C ASP A 104 -10.13 -5.90 -15.77
N GLY A 105 -8.89 -6.34 -15.96
CA GLY A 105 -8.52 -7.44 -16.84
C GLY A 105 -7.34 -8.27 -16.35
N ARG A 106 -7.28 -9.55 -16.76
CA ARG A 106 -6.25 -10.51 -16.31
C ARG A 106 -4.82 -10.01 -16.50
N ASN A 107 -4.57 -9.26 -17.57
CA ASN A 107 -3.25 -8.75 -17.97
C ASN A 107 -3.03 -7.28 -17.55
N VAL A 108 -3.95 -6.69 -16.79
CA VAL A 108 -3.81 -5.32 -16.27
C VAL A 108 -3.08 -5.40 -14.93
N ILE A 109 -2.00 -4.65 -14.80
CA ILE A 109 -1.24 -4.49 -13.55
C ILE A 109 -1.30 -2.99 -13.26
N ALA A 110 -2.14 -2.58 -12.31
CA ALA A 110 -2.45 -1.15 -12.12
C ALA A 110 -1.19 -0.34 -11.75
N ALA A 111 -0.27 -0.96 -11.01
CA ALA A 111 1.03 -0.39 -10.62
C ALA A 111 2.02 -0.19 -11.79
N MET A 112 1.70 -0.65 -13.00
CA MET A 112 2.49 -0.47 -14.23
C MET A 112 1.75 0.38 -15.27
N LEU A 113 0.57 0.90 -14.97
CA LEU A 113 -0.17 1.77 -15.88
C LEU A 113 0.50 3.14 -15.99
N PRO A 114 0.43 3.80 -17.17
CA PRO A 114 0.78 5.22 -17.29
C PRO A 114 0.00 6.05 -16.28
N ARG A 115 0.62 7.10 -15.72
CA ARG A 115 -0.03 8.05 -14.80
C ARG A 115 -1.18 8.87 -15.42
N THR A 116 -1.47 8.64 -16.70
CA THR A 116 -2.58 9.22 -17.47
C THR A 116 -3.72 8.23 -17.74
N ASP A 117 -3.58 6.95 -17.36
CA ASP A 117 -4.65 5.94 -17.47
C ASP A 117 -5.63 6.11 -16.30
N PRO A 118 -6.94 6.31 -16.53
CA PRO A 118 -7.90 6.64 -15.47
C PRO A 118 -8.01 5.56 -14.39
N ARG A 119 -7.57 4.33 -14.65
CA ARG A 119 -7.54 3.23 -13.67
C ARG A 119 -6.37 3.34 -12.69
N ALA A 120 -5.45 4.30 -12.85
CA ALA A 120 -4.29 4.43 -11.96
C ALA A 120 -4.68 4.98 -10.58
N GLY A 121 -4.20 4.30 -9.53
CA GLY A 121 -4.26 4.75 -8.15
C GLY A 121 -2.97 5.47 -7.73
N ILE A 122 -2.75 5.66 -6.44
CA ILE A 122 -1.63 6.46 -5.93
C ILE A 122 -0.25 5.80 -6.12
N PHE A 123 -0.16 4.47 -6.03
CA PHE A 123 1.12 3.75 -6.07
C PHE A 123 1.39 3.08 -7.42
N GLY A 124 2.42 3.52 -8.15
CA GLY A 124 3.08 2.75 -9.20
C GLY A 124 4.30 1.99 -8.64
N TYR A 125 4.81 0.99 -9.36
CA TYR A 125 6.03 0.28 -8.95
C TYR A 125 7.28 1.17 -9.03
N ASP A 126 7.33 2.13 -9.95
CA ASP A 126 8.45 3.06 -10.15
C ASP A 126 8.22 4.45 -9.56
N ARG A 127 7.00 4.78 -9.09
CA ARG A 127 6.64 6.12 -8.64
C ARG A 127 5.38 6.15 -7.77
N VAL A 128 5.35 6.96 -6.73
CA VAL A 128 4.13 7.34 -6.00
C VAL A 128 3.62 8.69 -6.49
N ALA A 129 2.30 8.86 -6.55
CA ALA A 129 1.64 10.11 -6.93
C ALA A 129 2.04 11.28 -6.02
N ARG A 130 2.22 12.45 -6.61
CA ARG A 130 2.22 13.73 -5.88
C ARG A 130 0.78 14.14 -5.57
N LEU A 131 0.57 14.92 -4.50
CA LEU A 131 -0.78 15.30 -4.07
C LEU A 131 -1.57 16.07 -5.14
N ASN A 132 -0.87 16.84 -5.99
CA ASN A 132 -1.46 17.56 -7.12
C ASN A 132 -1.77 16.69 -8.35
N GLU A 133 -1.38 15.41 -8.35
CA GLU A 133 -1.78 14.41 -9.37
C GLU A 133 -3.08 13.68 -8.96
N VAL A 134 -3.56 13.84 -7.72
CA VAL A 134 -4.80 13.26 -7.20
C VAL A 134 -5.97 14.22 -7.43
N THR A 135 -6.54 14.18 -8.64
CA THR A 135 -7.60 15.11 -9.07
C THR A 135 -9.00 14.74 -8.61
N ASP A 136 -9.27 13.47 -8.28
CA ASP A 136 -10.56 13.01 -7.75
C ASP A 136 -10.81 13.45 -6.30
N GLY A 137 -9.80 14.05 -5.66
CA GLY A 137 -9.88 14.59 -4.31
C GLY A 137 -9.22 13.69 -3.27
N ALA A 138 -8.29 14.25 -2.49
CA ALA A 138 -7.48 13.48 -1.55
C ALA A 138 -8.30 12.77 -0.44
N ALA A 139 -9.48 13.29 -0.09
CA ALA A 139 -10.40 12.69 0.87
C ALA A 139 -11.28 11.57 0.27
N GLN A 140 -11.20 11.34 -1.05
CA GLN A 140 -12.00 10.38 -1.82
C GLN A 140 -11.12 9.30 -2.48
N THR A 141 -9.81 9.50 -2.63
CA THR A 141 -8.87 8.46 -3.09
C THR A 141 -8.21 7.70 -1.93
N ILE A 142 -8.35 6.37 -1.93
CA ILE A 142 -7.64 5.43 -1.05
C ILE A 142 -6.14 5.45 -1.41
N MET A 143 -5.31 5.71 -0.41
CA MET A 143 -3.86 5.63 -0.50
C MET A 143 -3.35 4.27 -0.01
N VAL A 144 -3.82 3.82 1.16
CA VAL A 144 -3.37 2.57 1.81
C VAL A 144 -4.60 1.73 2.20
N ILE A 145 -4.50 0.40 2.05
CA ILE A 145 -5.58 -0.55 2.30
C ILE A 145 -5.09 -1.80 3.04
N GLY A 146 -5.90 -2.36 3.93
CA GLY A 146 -5.61 -3.63 4.60
C GLY A 146 -5.64 -4.83 3.65
N THR A 147 -4.68 -5.74 3.76
CA THR A 147 -4.48 -6.88 2.83
C THR A 147 -5.16 -8.20 3.26
N GLY A 148 -5.91 -8.18 4.37
CA GLY A 148 -6.68 -9.33 4.84
C GLY A 148 -5.80 -10.50 5.27
N GLU A 149 -5.97 -11.65 4.63
CA GLU A 149 -5.19 -12.86 4.94
C GLU A 149 -3.84 -12.93 4.22
N VAL A 150 -3.63 -12.12 3.17
CA VAL A 150 -2.39 -12.07 2.41
C VAL A 150 -1.46 -11.01 3.00
N VAL A 151 -0.82 -11.34 4.12
CA VAL A 151 0.27 -10.53 4.70
C VAL A 151 1.59 -10.76 3.94
N ALA A 152 2.45 -9.75 3.92
CA ALA A 152 3.72 -9.78 3.18
C ALA A 152 4.83 -9.07 3.95
N PRO A 153 6.12 -9.32 3.64
CA PRO A 153 7.23 -8.61 4.28
C PRO A 153 7.19 -7.11 3.98
N TRP A 154 7.24 -6.25 5.00
CA TRP A 154 7.16 -4.78 4.81
C TRP A 154 8.29 -4.24 3.93
N VAL A 155 9.45 -4.89 3.95
CA VAL A 155 10.62 -4.47 3.17
C VAL A 155 10.47 -4.78 1.67
N SER A 156 9.63 -5.75 1.31
CA SER A 156 9.53 -6.27 -0.05
C SER A 156 8.68 -5.35 -0.93
N GLY A 157 9.30 -4.72 -1.92
CA GLY A 157 8.64 -3.85 -2.88
C GLY A 157 7.80 -4.61 -3.90
N GLY A 158 7.12 -3.86 -4.76
CA GLY A 158 6.27 -4.43 -5.80
C GLY A 158 4.99 -5.03 -5.22
N GLY A 159 4.50 -6.12 -5.84
CA GLY A 159 3.22 -6.76 -5.52
C GLY A 159 3.03 -7.23 -4.06
N ALA A 160 4.11 -7.29 -3.28
CA ALA A 160 4.06 -7.59 -1.85
C ALA A 160 3.45 -6.44 -1.03
N THR A 161 3.74 -5.18 -1.37
CA THR A 161 3.35 -3.99 -0.59
C THR A 161 2.62 -2.92 -1.42
N ILE A 162 2.36 -3.20 -2.70
CA ILE A 162 1.55 -2.39 -3.62
C ILE A 162 0.58 -3.33 -4.33
N ARG A 163 -0.73 -3.06 -4.27
CA ARG A 163 -1.76 -3.95 -4.79
C ARG A 163 -2.84 -3.19 -5.55
N GLY A 164 -3.25 -3.74 -6.69
CA GLY A 164 -4.38 -3.24 -7.48
C GLY A 164 -5.68 -3.90 -7.07
N ALA A 165 -6.79 -3.17 -7.21
CA ALA A 165 -8.13 -3.64 -6.95
C ALA A 165 -8.66 -4.49 -8.11
N ARG A 166 -8.73 -5.80 -7.88
CA ARG A 166 -9.29 -6.78 -8.82
C ARG A 166 -10.53 -7.44 -8.21
N ALA A 167 -11.59 -7.60 -8.99
CA ALA A 167 -12.78 -8.30 -8.53
C ALA A 167 -12.54 -9.82 -8.46
N PRO A 168 -13.03 -10.53 -7.41
CA PRO A 168 -13.78 -10.03 -6.26
C PRO A 168 -12.89 -9.32 -5.21
N PHE A 169 -13.25 -8.08 -4.85
CA PHE A 169 -12.37 -7.18 -4.08
C PHE A 169 -12.09 -7.59 -2.63
N PHE A 170 -12.94 -8.41 -2.03
CA PHE A 170 -12.88 -8.78 -0.60
C PHE A 170 -12.86 -10.30 -0.38
N ASP A 171 -12.31 -11.07 -1.34
CA ASP A 171 -12.06 -12.50 -1.11
C ASP A 171 -10.84 -12.75 -0.19
N THR A 172 -10.76 -13.96 0.36
CA THR A 172 -9.72 -14.36 1.33
C THR A 172 -8.33 -14.56 0.71
N PHE A 173 -8.22 -14.83 -0.60
CA PHE A 173 -6.98 -15.30 -1.24
C PHE A 173 -6.24 -14.23 -2.05
N SER A 174 -6.98 -13.21 -2.49
CA SER A 174 -6.56 -12.18 -3.43
C SER A 174 -7.24 -10.84 -3.20
N GLY A 175 -8.29 -10.76 -2.38
CA GLY A 175 -8.94 -9.52 -2.01
C GLY A 175 -8.19 -8.70 -0.95
N PHE A 176 -8.94 -7.74 -0.39
CA PHE A 176 -8.56 -6.87 0.72
C PHE A 176 -9.35 -7.24 1.98
N GLY A 177 -8.82 -6.87 3.15
CA GLY A 177 -9.51 -7.10 4.40
C GLY A 177 -8.76 -6.56 5.61
N SER A 178 -9.40 -6.54 6.77
CA SER A 178 -8.74 -6.27 8.04
C SER A 178 -9.38 -7.07 9.18
N ARG A 179 -8.55 -7.75 9.97
CA ARG A 179 -9.00 -8.40 11.20
C ARG A 179 -9.37 -7.37 12.27
N GLY A 180 -10.26 -7.76 13.17
CA GLY A 180 -10.76 -6.91 14.27
C GLY A 180 -12.01 -6.08 13.94
N LEU A 181 -12.45 -6.06 12.68
CA LEU A 181 -13.69 -5.40 12.27
C LEU A 181 -14.93 -6.17 12.72
N ARG A 182 -16.01 -5.45 13.05
CA ARG A 182 -17.30 -6.01 13.48
C ARG A 182 -18.06 -6.76 12.37
N LYS A 183 -17.82 -6.37 11.11
CA LYS A 183 -18.34 -6.99 9.89
C LYS A 183 -17.17 -7.19 8.90
N PRO A 184 -17.27 -8.09 7.91
CA PRO A 184 -16.29 -8.19 6.83
C PRO A 184 -16.07 -6.84 6.14
N GLY A 185 -14.81 -6.48 5.93
CA GLY A 185 -14.39 -5.18 5.40
C GLY A 185 -12.88 -4.97 5.56
N THR A 186 -12.42 -3.75 5.35
CA THR A 186 -11.01 -3.37 5.50
C THR A 186 -10.84 -1.96 6.08
N TYR A 187 -9.74 -1.73 6.79
CA TYR A 187 -9.29 -0.37 7.10
C TYR A 187 -8.64 0.24 5.85
N VAL A 188 -8.98 1.49 5.57
CA VAL A 188 -8.36 2.30 4.52
C VAL A 188 -7.79 3.58 5.11
N LEU A 189 -6.72 4.08 4.50
CA LEU A 189 -6.23 5.44 4.66
C LEU A 189 -6.42 6.19 3.34
N PHE A 190 -7.12 7.32 3.40
CA PHE A 190 -7.26 8.25 2.28
C PHE A 190 -6.02 9.13 2.11
N ALA A 191 -5.84 9.74 0.94
CA ALA A 191 -4.68 10.58 0.64
C ALA A 191 -4.63 11.89 1.46
N ASP A 192 -5.76 12.32 2.05
CA ASP A 192 -5.82 13.39 3.05
C ASP A 192 -5.31 12.95 4.45
N GLY A 193 -5.00 11.66 4.62
CA GLY A 193 -4.56 11.06 5.88
C GLY A 193 -5.68 10.69 6.84
N SER A 194 -6.95 10.77 6.43
CA SER A 194 -8.08 10.25 7.19
C SER A 194 -8.16 8.72 7.08
N ALA A 195 -8.44 8.04 8.20
CA ALA A 195 -8.63 6.60 8.24
C ALA A 195 -10.13 6.27 8.36
N ARG A 196 -10.59 5.25 7.62
CA ARG A 196 -11.99 4.79 7.66
C ARG A 196 -12.08 3.27 7.56
N GLU A 197 -13.23 2.73 7.96
CA GLU A 197 -13.64 1.37 7.63
C GLU A 197 -14.40 1.36 6.30
N VAL A 198 -14.11 0.37 5.45
CA VAL A 198 -14.86 0.10 4.22
C VAL A 198 -15.44 -1.31 4.31
N SER A 199 -16.76 -1.40 4.20
CA SER A 199 -17.51 -2.66 4.23
C SER A 199 -17.19 -3.52 3.01
N ALA A 200 -17.11 -4.84 3.18
CA ALA A 200 -17.01 -5.77 2.04
C ALA A 200 -18.28 -5.78 1.16
N ASN A 201 -19.38 -5.21 1.65
CA ASN A 201 -20.65 -5.03 0.94
C ASN A 201 -20.80 -3.62 0.33
N ILE A 202 -19.71 -2.86 0.19
CA ILE A 202 -19.69 -1.60 -0.56
C ILE A 202 -20.12 -1.82 -2.02
N ASP A 203 -20.72 -0.81 -2.62
CA ASP A 203 -20.99 -0.80 -4.07
C ASP A 203 -19.67 -1.01 -4.85
N PRO A 204 -19.58 -2.03 -5.74
CA PRO A 204 -18.36 -2.32 -6.49
C PRO A 204 -17.85 -1.17 -7.35
N GLU A 205 -18.73 -0.31 -7.88
CA GLU A 205 -18.31 0.86 -8.68
C GLU A 205 -17.80 1.97 -7.77
N LEU A 206 -18.45 2.19 -6.62
CA LEU A 206 -17.91 3.11 -5.60
C LEU A 206 -16.52 2.65 -5.15
N PHE A 207 -16.32 1.36 -4.86
CA PHE A 207 -15.00 0.87 -4.45
C PHE A 207 -13.92 1.09 -5.52
N LYS A 208 -14.22 0.88 -6.81
CA LYS A 208 -13.29 1.19 -7.91
C LYS A 208 -12.94 2.67 -7.96
N ALA A 209 -13.94 3.56 -7.89
CA ALA A 209 -13.75 5.01 -7.88
C ALA A 209 -12.93 5.50 -6.67
N LEU A 210 -13.02 4.83 -5.53
CA LEU A 210 -12.15 5.10 -4.37
C LEU A 210 -10.70 4.62 -4.58
N CYS A 211 -10.43 3.71 -5.52
CA CYS A 211 -9.09 3.17 -5.79
C CYS A 211 -8.31 3.97 -6.83
N THR A 212 -8.99 4.79 -7.65
CA THR A 212 -8.41 5.66 -8.68
C THR A 212 -8.09 7.06 -8.12
N MET A 213 -7.14 7.75 -8.74
CA MET A 213 -6.76 9.12 -8.34
C MET A 213 -7.33 10.22 -9.27
N HIS A 214 -7.82 9.83 -10.44
CA HIS A 214 -8.20 10.71 -11.55
C HIS A 214 -9.13 10.03 -12.59
N GLY A 215 -9.99 9.10 -12.14
CA GLY A 215 -11.02 8.47 -12.98
C GLY A 215 -12.25 9.35 -13.19
N ALA A 216 -12.41 10.41 -12.37
CA ALA A 216 -13.49 11.40 -12.41
C ALA A 216 -14.90 10.85 -12.13
N GLU A 217 -15.01 9.69 -11.47
CA GLU A 217 -16.29 9.14 -11.02
C GLU A 217 -16.85 9.88 -9.79
N GLN A 218 -18.19 9.87 -9.63
CA GLN A 218 -18.81 10.43 -8.42
C GLN A 218 -18.73 9.45 -7.25
N THR A 219 -18.17 9.90 -6.12
CA THR A 219 -18.06 9.08 -4.89
C THR A 219 -18.94 9.62 -3.77
N ASP A 220 -19.72 8.73 -3.15
CA ASP A 220 -20.58 9.04 -2.00
C ASP A 220 -20.04 8.35 -0.75
N LEU A 221 -19.27 9.10 0.04
CA LEU A 221 -18.61 8.60 1.25
C LEU A 221 -19.57 8.25 2.40
N THR A 222 -20.88 8.49 2.27
CA THR A 222 -21.86 7.99 3.24
C THR A 222 -22.10 6.48 3.09
N LYS A 223 -21.83 5.93 1.89
CA LYS A 223 -22.13 4.52 1.53
C LYS A 223 -20.99 3.54 1.80
N LEU A 224 -19.95 3.95 2.55
CA LEU A 224 -18.82 3.06 2.89
C LEU A 224 -19.22 1.85 3.75
N GLY A 225 -20.35 1.93 4.48
CA GLY A 225 -20.94 0.79 5.20
C GLY A 225 -21.58 -0.28 4.31
N GLY A 226 -21.78 0.00 3.02
CA GLY A 226 -22.56 -0.82 2.10
C GLY A 226 -24.05 -0.49 2.10
N GLN A 227 -24.80 -1.13 1.21
CA GLN A 227 -26.25 -0.91 1.09
C GLN A 227 -26.99 -1.46 2.32
N GLY A 228 -27.56 -0.56 3.14
CA GLY A 228 -28.45 -0.91 4.27
C GLY A 228 -27.97 -0.52 5.66
N ASP A 229 -26.74 -0.02 5.83
CA ASP A 229 -26.22 0.47 7.12
C ASP A 229 -26.56 1.97 7.31
N ASN A 230 -27.84 2.25 7.60
CA ASN A 230 -28.32 3.52 8.18
C ASN A 230 -28.62 3.33 9.67
#